data_AF-A0A259C8V3-F1
#
_entry.id   AF-A0A259C8V3-F1
#
_cell.length_a   1.000
_cell.length_b   1.000
_cell.length_c   1.000
_cell.angle_alpha   90.00
_cell.angle_beta   90.00
_cell.angle_gamma   90.00
#
_symmetry.space_group_name_H-M   'P 1'
#
loop_
_entity.id
_entity.type
_entity.pdbx_description
1 polymer ?
#
loop_
_entity_poly.entity_id
_entity_poly.type
_entity_poly.pdbx_seq_one_letter_code
_entity_poly.pdbx_strand_id
1 'polypeptide(L)'
;MRSAPSSPLNATPGREPQVALLAGGRLHLQDGPIDLVIGADGPAALVRQAYDDAIAQFTGLLGTLCTELPVLRAAASPDLCTAQGAVARSMWNAVRPFAGDMFITPMAAVAGAVAGHVLSALARPGLTRAYVNNGGDIALYLAEGADFTVGLVDRPDRPSLTGTARIDFASPVRGIATSGWRGRSFSLGIADAVTILAPTAAMADAAATVVANAVDLPDHPLVLREPACEFQPDTDLGMRAVTRHVPPLSAAEKQQALEAGLACARDLVRRGLICAAALHLQGETASTGLSLPAPATAGARPFPAPHRQEGRLHA
;
A
#
# COMPACT_ATOMS: atom_id res chain seq x y z
N MET A 1 -38.27 -43.48 18.43
CA MET A 1 -37.01 -42.85 17.99
C MET A 1 -37.15 -41.35 18.12
N ARG A 2 -36.49 -40.74 19.11
CA ARG A 2 -36.46 -39.28 19.30
C ARG A 2 -35.18 -38.77 18.63
N SER A 3 -35.32 -37.92 17.63
CA SER A 3 -34.22 -37.25 16.94
C SER A 3 -33.62 -36.18 17.86
N ALA A 4 -32.30 -36.28 18.10
CA ALA A 4 -31.54 -35.26 18.82
C ALA A 4 -31.48 -33.96 17.98
N PRO A 5 -31.53 -32.77 18.62
CA PRO A 5 -31.26 -31.53 17.91
C PRO A 5 -29.76 -31.44 17.59
N SER A 6 -29.48 -31.11 16.33
CA SER A 6 -28.15 -30.78 15.84
C SER A 6 -27.59 -29.57 16.58
N SER A 7 -26.48 -29.78 17.31
CA SER A 7 -25.65 -28.70 17.85
C SER A 7 -25.20 -27.77 16.71
N PRO A 8 -25.28 -26.44 16.87
CA PRO A 8 -24.64 -25.54 15.94
C PRO A 8 -23.13 -25.76 15.98
N LEU A 9 -22.54 -25.97 14.81
CA LEU A 9 -21.10 -25.96 14.57
C LEU A 9 -20.49 -24.73 15.24
N ASN A 10 -19.53 -24.96 16.13
CA ASN A 10 -18.70 -23.95 16.76
C ASN A 10 -18.21 -22.95 15.72
N ALA A 11 -18.79 -21.74 15.70
CA ALA A 11 -18.09 -20.57 15.20
C ALA A 11 -16.86 -20.41 16.10
N THR A 12 -15.66 -20.57 15.53
CA THR A 12 -14.42 -20.21 16.21
C THR A 12 -14.55 -18.76 16.67
N PRO A 13 -14.29 -18.41 17.95
CA PRO A 13 -14.31 -17.02 18.39
C PRO A 13 -13.41 -16.23 17.44
N GLY A 14 -13.97 -15.22 16.78
CA GLY A 14 -13.20 -14.37 15.87
C GLY A 14 -12.02 -13.81 16.64
N ARG A 15 -10.81 -13.98 16.09
CA ARG A 15 -9.60 -13.40 16.66
C ARG A 15 -9.83 -11.89 16.78
N GLU A 16 -9.74 -11.36 17.99
CA GLU A 16 -9.82 -9.92 18.20
C GLU A 16 -8.54 -9.24 17.66
N PRO A 17 -8.66 -8.07 17.01
CA PRO A 17 -7.51 -7.33 16.56
C PRO A 17 -6.68 -6.85 17.76
N GLN A 18 -5.37 -6.77 17.58
CA GLN A 18 -4.50 -6.09 18.53
C GLN A 18 -4.67 -4.58 18.37
N VAL A 19 -4.84 -3.87 19.49
CA VAL A 19 -5.07 -2.43 19.51
C VAL A 19 -4.07 -1.80 20.48
N ALA A 20 -3.33 -0.79 20.02
CA ALA A 20 -2.39 -0.05 20.86
C ALA A 20 -2.36 1.45 20.50
N LEU A 21 -2.10 2.30 21.49
CA LEU A 21 -1.72 3.69 21.25
C LEU A 21 -0.21 3.82 21.26
N LEU A 22 0.36 4.29 20.15
CA LEU A 22 1.78 4.55 19.99
C LEU A 22 2.16 5.92 20.55
N ALA A 23 3.47 6.11 20.74
CA ALA A 23 4.04 7.42 21.02
C ALA A 23 3.62 8.45 19.96
N GLY A 24 3.24 9.64 20.42
CA GLY A 24 2.71 10.70 19.57
C GLY A 24 1.20 10.61 19.30
N GLY A 25 0.46 9.76 20.01
CA GLY A 25 -1.01 9.71 19.95
C GLY A 25 -1.56 9.04 18.69
N ARG A 26 -0.75 8.22 18.03
CA ARG A 26 -1.15 7.43 16.85
C ARG A 26 -1.76 6.11 17.31
N LEU A 27 -2.84 5.69 16.65
CA LEU A 27 -3.47 4.40 16.88
C LEU A 27 -2.77 3.33 16.02
N HIS A 28 -2.52 2.17 16.60
CA HIS A 28 -2.02 0.98 15.92
C HIS A 28 -3.04 -0.13 16.01
N LEU A 29 -3.38 -0.73 14.87
CA LEU A 29 -4.31 -1.85 14.75
C LEU A 29 -3.65 -2.97 13.97
N GLN A 30 -3.69 -4.20 14.48
CA GLN A 30 -3.12 -5.36 13.81
C GLN A 30 -4.06 -6.56 13.85
N ASP A 31 -4.28 -7.18 12.69
CA ASP A 31 -4.94 -8.48 12.59
C ASP A 31 -4.37 -9.27 11.41
N GLY A 32 -3.75 -10.42 11.71
CA GLY A 32 -3.02 -11.22 10.74
C GLY A 32 -1.97 -10.40 9.98
N PRO A 33 -2.00 -10.36 8.63
CA PRO A 33 -1.05 -9.58 7.83
C PRO A 33 -1.41 -8.09 7.70
N ILE A 34 -2.54 -7.66 8.26
CA ILE A 34 -2.99 -6.27 8.18
C ILE A 34 -2.43 -5.52 9.39
N ASP A 35 -1.63 -4.49 9.13
CA ASP A 35 -0.93 -3.71 10.15
C ASP A 35 -1.12 -2.21 9.85
N LEU A 36 -1.96 -1.54 10.65
CA LEU A 36 -2.37 -0.16 10.42
C LEU A 36 -1.75 0.78 11.45
N VAL A 37 -1.10 1.85 10.95
CA VAL A 37 -0.75 3.02 11.75
C VAL A 37 -1.63 4.18 11.34
N ILE A 38 -2.37 4.72 12.31
CA ILE A 38 -3.44 5.68 12.11
C ILE A 38 -3.13 6.96 12.88
N GLY A 39 -3.25 8.10 12.23
CA GLY A 39 -3.11 9.41 12.86
C GLY A 39 -4.24 10.35 12.45
N ALA A 40 -4.69 11.19 13.37
CA ALA A 40 -5.66 12.23 13.11
C ALA A 40 -5.35 13.49 13.93
N ASP A 41 -5.55 14.64 13.31
CA ASP A 41 -5.43 15.96 13.94
C ASP A 41 -6.81 16.61 14.05
N GLY A 42 -7.11 17.14 15.23
CA GLY A 42 -8.37 17.80 15.54
C GLY A 42 -8.59 17.88 17.06
N PRO A 43 -9.78 18.31 17.51
CA PRO A 43 -10.15 18.27 18.92
C PRO A 43 -9.99 16.86 19.50
N ALA A 44 -9.37 16.73 20.68
CA ALA A 44 -9.03 15.44 21.27
C ALA A 44 -10.22 14.48 21.42
N ALA A 45 -11.41 15.00 21.73
CA ALA A 45 -12.63 14.21 21.81
C ALA A 45 -13.04 13.62 20.44
N LEU A 46 -12.90 14.38 19.36
CA LEU A 46 -13.21 13.91 18.01
C LEU A 46 -12.16 12.91 17.51
N VAL A 47 -10.88 13.12 17.83
CA VAL A 47 -9.81 12.16 17.51
C VAL A 47 -10.06 10.83 18.21
N ARG A 48 -10.43 10.86 19.51
CA ARG A 48 -10.78 9.64 20.25
C ARG A 48 -11.97 8.91 19.62
N GLN A 49 -13.04 9.64 19.30
CA GLN A 49 -14.20 9.05 18.65
C GLN A 49 -13.86 8.45 17.27
N ALA A 50 -13.02 9.14 16.48
CA ALA A 50 -12.56 8.63 15.20
C ALA A 50 -11.73 7.34 15.34
N TYR A 51 -10.93 7.23 16.40
CA TYR A 51 -10.18 6.01 16.71
C TYR A 51 -11.08 4.87 17.17
N ASP A 52 -12.10 5.14 18.00
CA ASP A 52 -13.09 4.14 18.40
C ASP A 52 -13.85 3.59 17.18
N ASP A 53 -14.26 4.47 16.26
CA ASP A 53 -14.93 4.09 15.01
C ASP A 53 -13.99 3.31 14.07
N ALA A 54 -12.70 3.63 14.04
CA ALA A 54 -11.69 2.89 13.29
C ALA A 54 -11.52 1.45 13.83
N ILE A 55 -11.46 1.29 15.15
CA ILE A 55 -11.38 -0.03 15.82
C ILE A 55 -12.63 -0.86 15.48
N ALA A 56 -13.81 -0.25 15.57
CA ALA A 56 -15.06 -0.93 15.24
C ALA A 56 -15.10 -1.38 13.78
N GLN A 57 -14.68 -0.52 12.85
CA GLN A 57 -14.62 -0.84 11.42
C GLN A 57 -13.57 -1.92 11.08
N PHE A 58 -12.46 -1.94 11.82
CA PHE A 58 -11.37 -2.90 11.61
C PHE A 58 -11.68 -4.30 12.15
N THR A 59 -12.48 -4.37 13.22
CA THR A 59 -12.82 -5.63 13.88
C THR A 59 -13.62 -6.55 12.94
N GLY A 60 -13.13 -7.76 12.70
CA GLY A 60 -13.76 -8.74 11.79
C GLY A 60 -13.51 -8.51 10.30
N LEU A 61 -12.74 -7.47 9.93
CA LEU A 61 -12.44 -7.13 8.54
C LEU A 61 -11.66 -8.25 7.83
N LEU A 62 -10.62 -8.79 8.47
CA LEU A 62 -9.81 -9.88 7.90
C LEU A 62 -10.68 -11.11 7.63
N GLY A 63 -11.55 -11.48 8.59
CA GLY A 63 -12.48 -12.60 8.42
C GLY A 63 -13.39 -12.42 7.21
N THR A 64 -13.93 -11.21 7.02
CA THR A 64 -14.74 -10.87 5.85
C THR A 64 -13.96 -11.03 4.54
N LEU A 65 -12.74 -10.47 4.46
CA LEU A 65 -11.87 -10.63 3.28
C LEU A 65 -11.53 -12.09 3.01
N CYS A 66 -11.27 -12.88 4.05
CA CYS A 66 -10.99 -14.31 3.93
C CYS A 66 -12.14 -15.08 3.27
N THR A 67 -13.40 -14.70 3.50
CA THR A 67 -14.54 -15.35 2.83
C THR A 67 -14.59 -15.13 1.32
N GLU A 68 -13.94 -14.06 0.84
CA GLU A 68 -13.91 -13.68 -0.58
C GLU A 68 -12.56 -13.99 -1.27
N LEU A 69 -11.60 -14.58 -0.55
CA LEU A 69 -10.25 -14.87 -1.08
C LEU A 69 -10.23 -15.59 -2.44
N PRO A 70 -11.06 -16.62 -2.71
CA PRO A 70 -11.06 -17.27 -4.02
C PRO A 70 -11.33 -16.30 -5.18
N VAL A 71 -12.25 -15.35 -4.98
CA VAL A 71 -12.56 -14.31 -5.97
C VAL A 71 -11.45 -13.25 -6.04
N LEU A 72 -10.91 -12.85 -4.89
CA LEU A 72 -9.87 -11.82 -4.81
C LEU A 72 -8.53 -12.27 -5.40
N ARG A 73 -8.25 -13.58 -5.39
CA ARG A 73 -7.04 -14.17 -5.99
C ARG A 73 -7.22 -14.58 -7.46
N ALA A 74 -8.44 -14.52 -7.99
CA ALA A 74 -8.68 -14.78 -9.40
C ALA A 74 -8.20 -13.61 -10.26
N ALA A 75 -7.82 -13.90 -11.50
CA ALA A 75 -7.56 -12.86 -12.50
C ALA A 75 -8.80 -11.96 -12.60
N ALA A 76 -8.59 -10.65 -12.48
CA ALA A 76 -9.67 -9.68 -12.63
C ALA A 76 -10.20 -9.72 -14.07
N SER A 77 -11.51 -9.49 -14.22
CA SER A 77 -12.16 -9.23 -15.50
C SER A 77 -12.53 -7.74 -15.56
N PRO A 78 -12.38 -7.07 -16.73
CA PRO A 78 -12.82 -5.69 -16.90
C PRO A 78 -14.34 -5.53 -16.77
N ASP A 79 -15.11 -6.59 -17.05
CA ASP A 79 -16.57 -6.52 -17.22
C ASP A 79 -17.36 -7.19 -16.10
N LEU A 80 -16.73 -8.07 -15.31
CA LEU A 80 -17.41 -8.86 -14.29
C LEU A 80 -16.79 -8.70 -12.90
N CYS A 81 -17.56 -8.13 -11.99
CA CYS A 81 -17.26 -8.09 -10.55
C CYS A 81 -18.12 -9.12 -9.82
N THR A 82 -17.49 -10.14 -9.23
CA THR A 82 -18.16 -11.14 -8.40
C THR A 82 -17.99 -10.87 -6.89
N ALA A 83 -17.20 -9.86 -6.52
CA ALA A 83 -16.98 -9.44 -5.14
C ALA A 83 -18.23 -8.79 -4.50
N GLN A 84 -18.50 -9.12 -3.24
CA GLN A 84 -19.69 -8.72 -2.48
C GLN A 84 -19.37 -7.77 -1.32
N GLY A 85 -18.18 -7.83 -0.74
CA GLY A 85 -17.77 -6.94 0.33
C GLY A 85 -17.42 -5.54 -0.19
N ALA A 86 -17.59 -4.52 0.64
CA ALA A 86 -17.24 -3.14 0.27
C ALA A 86 -15.74 -3.01 -0.06
N VAL A 87 -14.87 -3.64 0.74
CA VAL A 87 -13.42 -3.65 0.50
C VAL A 87 -13.07 -4.47 -0.73
N ALA A 88 -13.65 -5.67 -0.88
CA ALA A 88 -13.44 -6.54 -2.03
C ALA A 88 -13.84 -5.87 -3.36
N ARG A 89 -14.97 -5.15 -3.39
CA ARG A 89 -15.36 -4.34 -4.55
C ARG A 89 -14.43 -3.16 -4.81
N SER A 90 -13.94 -2.50 -3.75
CA SER A 90 -12.95 -1.42 -3.87
C SER A 90 -11.66 -1.94 -4.52
N MET A 91 -11.18 -3.11 -4.09
CA MET A 91 -10.03 -3.79 -4.69
C MET A 91 -10.27 -4.08 -6.17
N TRP A 92 -11.42 -4.67 -6.52
CA TRP A 92 -11.77 -4.95 -7.92
C TRP A 92 -11.84 -3.67 -8.77
N ASN A 93 -12.50 -2.62 -8.27
CA ASN A 93 -12.60 -1.34 -8.98
C ASN A 93 -11.23 -0.72 -9.26
N ALA A 94 -10.27 -0.89 -8.36
CA ALA A 94 -8.91 -0.41 -8.54
C ALA A 94 -8.16 -1.16 -9.63
N VAL A 95 -8.35 -2.48 -9.75
CA VAL A 95 -7.62 -3.31 -10.73
C VAL A 95 -8.31 -3.43 -12.09
N ARG A 96 -9.63 -3.20 -12.15
CA ARG A 96 -10.45 -3.28 -13.38
C ARG A 96 -9.84 -2.55 -14.59
N PRO A 97 -9.28 -1.32 -14.46
CA PRO A 97 -8.75 -0.60 -15.62
C PRO A 97 -7.54 -1.27 -16.28
N PHE A 98 -6.87 -2.22 -15.62
CA PHE A 98 -5.71 -2.93 -16.13
C PHE A 98 -6.05 -4.34 -16.63
N ALA A 99 -7.17 -4.90 -16.18
CA ALA A 99 -7.58 -6.28 -16.39
C ALA A 99 -7.82 -6.67 -17.87
N GLY A 100 -7.99 -5.69 -18.76
CA GLY A 100 -8.13 -5.95 -20.21
C GLY A 100 -6.79 -6.15 -20.93
N ASP A 101 -5.71 -5.58 -20.39
CA ASP A 101 -4.41 -5.50 -21.07
C ASP A 101 -3.37 -6.45 -20.45
N MET A 102 -3.55 -6.82 -19.18
CA MET A 102 -2.60 -7.62 -18.43
C MET A 102 -3.26 -8.47 -17.34
N PHE A 103 -2.51 -9.48 -16.87
CA PHE A 103 -2.89 -10.19 -15.67
C PHE A 103 -2.72 -9.29 -14.44
N ILE A 104 -3.80 -9.16 -13.67
CA ILE A 104 -3.82 -8.56 -12.35
C ILE A 104 -4.94 -9.21 -11.55
N THR A 105 -4.78 -9.31 -10.24
CA THR A 105 -5.83 -9.78 -9.32
C THR A 105 -6.19 -8.64 -8.38
N PRO A 106 -7.41 -8.64 -7.80
CA PRO A 106 -7.77 -7.70 -6.73
C PRO A 106 -6.76 -7.64 -5.58
N MET A 107 -5.97 -8.70 -5.33
CA MET A 107 -4.93 -8.68 -4.28
C MET A 107 -3.91 -7.55 -4.45
N ALA A 108 -3.68 -7.07 -5.68
CA ALA A 108 -2.79 -5.93 -5.95
C ALA A 108 -3.26 -4.59 -5.36
N ALA A 109 -4.47 -4.52 -4.80
CA ALA A 109 -5.04 -3.32 -4.19
C ALA A 109 -5.43 -3.51 -2.72
N VAL A 110 -5.09 -4.65 -2.10
CA VAL A 110 -5.62 -5.05 -0.79
C VAL A 110 -5.25 -4.07 0.31
N ALA A 111 -4.00 -3.62 0.35
CA ALA A 111 -3.49 -2.82 1.46
C ALA A 111 -4.07 -1.41 1.40
N GLY A 112 -4.07 -0.82 0.20
CA GLY A 112 -4.68 0.48 -0.07
C GLY A 112 -6.20 0.48 0.11
N ALA A 113 -6.89 -0.58 -0.30
CA ALA A 113 -8.34 -0.70 -0.11
C ALA A 113 -8.73 -0.80 1.37
N VAL A 114 -7.98 -1.58 2.17
CA VAL A 114 -8.17 -1.66 3.62
C VAL A 114 -7.90 -0.30 4.28
N ALA A 115 -6.80 0.37 3.91
CA ALA A 115 -6.48 1.69 4.46
C ALA A 115 -7.58 2.72 4.15
N GLY A 116 -8.08 2.75 2.91
CA GLY A 116 -9.18 3.63 2.52
C GLY A 116 -10.49 3.31 3.22
N HIS A 117 -10.78 2.02 3.44
CA HIS A 117 -11.97 1.58 4.15
C HIS A 117 -11.98 2.02 5.60
N VAL A 118 -10.87 1.82 6.32
CA VAL A 118 -10.75 2.26 7.72
C VAL A 118 -10.75 3.79 7.80
N LEU A 119 -10.08 4.49 6.88
CA LEU A 119 -10.11 5.96 6.83
C LEU A 119 -11.53 6.52 6.70
N SER A 120 -12.41 5.83 5.96
CA SER A 120 -13.80 6.27 5.80
C SER A 120 -14.58 6.31 7.12
N ALA A 121 -14.20 5.51 8.12
CA ALA A 121 -14.77 5.57 9.47
C ALA A 121 -14.22 6.75 10.29
N LEU A 122 -13.00 7.20 10.00
CA LEU A 122 -12.41 8.37 10.67
C LEU A 122 -13.00 9.69 10.16
N ALA A 123 -13.15 9.81 8.83
CA ALA A 123 -13.43 11.06 8.13
C ALA A 123 -14.73 11.72 8.64
N ARG A 124 -14.59 12.88 9.29
CA ARG A 124 -15.72 13.64 9.84
C ARG A 124 -15.43 15.13 9.91
N PRO A 125 -16.47 15.98 9.90
CA PRO A 125 -16.32 17.40 10.20
C PRO A 125 -15.62 17.63 11.54
N GLY A 126 -14.71 18.59 11.57
CA GLY A 126 -13.95 18.95 12.77
C GLY A 126 -12.58 18.26 12.89
N LEU A 127 -12.30 17.21 12.12
CA LEU A 127 -10.92 16.77 11.90
C LEU A 127 -10.26 17.64 10.84
N THR A 128 -9.02 18.04 11.08
CA THR A 128 -8.22 18.85 10.14
C THR A 128 -7.54 17.96 9.11
N ARG A 129 -6.95 16.84 9.54
CA ARG A 129 -6.36 15.84 8.66
C ARG A 129 -6.30 14.48 9.35
N ALA A 130 -6.31 13.41 8.58
CA ALA A 130 -6.11 12.06 9.09
C ALA A 130 -5.43 11.19 8.04
N TYR A 131 -4.80 10.10 8.48
CA TYR A 131 -4.24 9.10 7.60
C TYR A 131 -4.37 7.70 8.19
N VAL A 132 -4.43 6.72 7.31
CA VAL A 132 -4.29 5.30 7.63
C VAL A 132 -3.18 4.74 6.75
N ASN A 133 -2.11 4.23 7.35
CA ASN A 133 -0.97 3.62 6.65
C ASN A 133 -0.98 2.11 6.90
N ASN A 134 -1.10 1.32 5.84
CA ASN A 134 -1.01 -0.14 5.84
C ASN A 134 0.30 -0.60 5.21
N GLY A 135 1.41 -0.45 5.94
CA GLY A 135 2.73 -0.91 5.51
C GLY A 135 3.25 -0.30 4.19
N GLY A 136 2.98 0.99 3.97
CA GLY A 136 3.41 1.75 2.78
C GLY A 136 2.24 2.29 1.95
N ASP A 137 1.07 1.69 2.09
CA ASP A 137 -0.15 2.07 1.38
C ASP A 137 -1.01 2.96 2.28
N ILE A 138 -1.10 4.24 1.91
CA ILE A 138 -1.58 5.33 2.76
C ILE A 138 -2.84 5.94 2.16
N ALA A 139 -3.92 5.94 2.93
CA ALA A 139 -5.11 6.73 2.65
C ALA A 139 -5.05 8.05 3.43
N LEU A 140 -5.41 9.16 2.78
CA LEU A 140 -5.36 10.51 3.37
C LEU A 140 -6.74 11.17 3.42
N TYR A 141 -7.03 11.84 4.52
CA TYR A 141 -8.11 12.80 4.67
C TYR A 141 -7.52 14.18 4.98
N LEU A 142 -7.99 15.20 4.28
CA LEU A 142 -7.58 16.59 4.42
C LEU A 142 -8.84 17.45 4.42
N ALA A 143 -9.01 18.30 5.44
CA ALA A 143 -9.98 19.38 5.43
C ALA A 143 -9.41 20.61 4.71
N GLU A 144 -10.27 21.60 4.43
CA GLU A 144 -9.85 22.85 3.81
C GLU A 144 -8.75 23.55 4.62
N GLY A 145 -7.70 24.02 3.93
CA GLY A 145 -6.53 24.66 4.54
C GLY A 145 -5.51 23.69 5.17
N ALA A 146 -5.77 22.38 5.18
CA ALA A 146 -4.82 21.39 5.66
C ALA A 146 -3.89 20.89 4.53
N ASP A 147 -2.69 20.43 4.93
CA ASP A 147 -1.77 19.73 4.03
C ASP A 147 -0.97 18.62 4.74
N PHE A 148 -0.45 17.71 3.92
CA PHE A 148 0.57 16.73 4.27
C PHE A 148 1.85 17.00 3.46
N THR A 149 2.99 16.81 4.09
CA THR A 149 4.27 16.61 3.39
C THR A 149 4.61 15.13 3.46
N VAL A 150 4.71 14.49 2.30
CA VAL A 150 4.99 13.06 2.17
C VAL A 150 6.41 12.86 1.69
N GLY A 151 7.16 12.04 2.42
CA GLY A 151 8.49 11.63 2.00
C GLY A 151 8.44 10.51 0.98
N LEU A 152 9.21 10.65 -0.09
CA LEU A 152 9.49 9.56 -1.03
C LEU A 152 10.70 8.79 -0.51
N VAL A 153 10.58 7.48 -0.45
CA VAL A 153 11.60 6.61 0.16
C VAL A 153 12.20 5.72 -0.90
N ASP A 154 13.53 5.68 -0.97
CA ASP A 154 14.33 4.85 -1.90
C ASP A 154 14.06 3.35 -1.70
N ARG A 155 14.01 2.93 -0.43
CA ARG A 155 13.89 1.54 -0.02
C ARG A 155 13.02 1.37 1.23
N PRO A 156 11.98 0.52 1.22
CA PRO A 156 11.18 0.23 2.40
C PRO A 156 12.00 -0.39 3.55
N ASP A 157 13.02 -1.19 3.23
CA ASP A 157 13.90 -1.88 4.18
C ASP A 157 15.05 -0.99 4.72
N ARG A 158 15.40 0.08 3.99
CA ARG A 158 16.45 1.05 4.37
C ARG A 158 16.01 2.47 3.97
N PRO A 159 15.19 3.14 4.78
CA PRO A 159 14.58 4.38 4.36
C PRO A 159 15.60 5.52 4.23
N SER A 160 15.90 5.92 2.99
CA SER A 160 16.52 7.20 2.65
C SER A 160 15.52 8.05 1.86
N LEU A 161 15.40 9.32 2.23
CA LEU A 161 14.47 10.26 1.60
C LEU A 161 15.00 10.67 0.21
N THR A 162 14.28 10.32 -0.85
CA THR A 162 14.62 10.68 -2.24
C THR A 162 13.97 11.98 -2.69
N GLY A 163 12.94 12.43 -1.97
CA GLY A 163 12.24 13.68 -2.23
C GLY A 163 11.06 13.89 -1.29
N THR A 164 10.36 15.01 -1.45
CA THR A 164 9.10 15.27 -0.74
C THR A 164 8.03 15.76 -1.70
N ALA A 165 6.78 15.39 -1.44
CA ALA A 165 5.61 15.91 -2.13
C ALA A 165 4.68 16.56 -1.10
N ARG A 166 4.26 17.80 -1.37
CA ARG A 166 3.22 18.48 -0.59
C ARG A 166 1.86 18.18 -1.20
N ILE A 167 0.92 17.72 -0.37
CA ILE A 167 -0.45 17.39 -0.75
C ILE A 167 -1.37 18.26 0.10
N ASP A 168 -1.98 19.25 -0.52
CA ASP A 168 -2.97 20.11 0.12
C ASP A 168 -4.41 19.63 -0.18
N PHE A 169 -5.38 20.34 0.40
CA PHE A 169 -6.79 20.07 0.18
C PHE A 169 -7.21 20.10 -1.31
N ALA A 170 -6.66 21.04 -2.10
CA ALA A 170 -7.01 21.23 -3.50
C ALA A 170 -6.45 20.14 -4.41
N SER A 171 -5.36 19.50 -3.99
CA SER A 171 -4.83 18.31 -4.66
C SER A 171 -5.87 17.19 -4.71
N PRO A 172 -6.03 16.49 -5.85
CA PRO A 172 -6.92 15.32 -5.94
C PRO A 172 -6.34 14.08 -5.24
N VAL A 173 -5.09 14.12 -4.76
CA VAL A 173 -4.43 12.95 -4.15
C VAL A 173 -5.06 12.63 -2.79
N ARG A 174 -5.56 11.41 -2.64
CA ARG A 174 -6.01 10.84 -1.34
C ARG A 174 -5.44 9.44 -1.08
N GLY A 175 -4.61 8.94 -1.99
CA GLY A 175 -3.95 7.65 -1.88
C GLY A 175 -2.47 7.74 -2.27
N ILE A 176 -1.65 7.02 -1.52
CA ILE A 176 -0.22 6.85 -1.78
C ILE A 176 0.12 5.38 -1.61
N ALA A 177 0.96 4.84 -2.47
CA ALA A 177 1.43 3.47 -2.35
C ALA A 177 2.86 3.37 -2.84
N THR A 178 3.61 2.41 -2.31
CA THR A 178 4.98 2.13 -2.76
C THR A 178 5.15 0.63 -3.00
N SER A 179 5.55 0.26 -4.21
CA SER A 179 5.82 -1.12 -4.61
C SER A 179 7.24 -1.29 -5.15
N GLY A 180 7.82 -2.48 -5.06
CA GLY A 180 9.18 -2.76 -5.52
C GLY A 180 9.58 -4.20 -5.21
N TRP A 181 10.59 -4.73 -5.90
CA TRP A 181 10.95 -6.15 -5.78
C TRP A 181 11.53 -6.55 -4.41
N ARG A 182 12.00 -5.57 -3.63
CA ARG A 182 12.47 -5.75 -2.24
C ARG A 182 11.39 -5.54 -1.20
N GLY A 183 10.16 -5.23 -1.63
CA GLY A 183 9.04 -4.97 -0.75
C GLY A 183 8.46 -6.24 -0.12
N ARG A 184 7.39 -6.04 0.65
CA ARG A 184 6.58 -7.11 1.26
C ARG A 184 5.80 -7.96 0.25
N SER A 185 5.57 -7.43 -0.94
CA SER A 185 4.80 -8.06 -2.01
C SER A 185 5.74 -8.49 -3.13
N PHE A 186 5.44 -9.60 -3.79
CA PHE A 186 6.21 -10.02 -4.96
C PHE A 186 6.04 -9.04 -6.13
N SER A 187 7.15 -8.75 -6.80
CA SER A 187 7.18 -7.97 -8.03
C SER A 187 7.74 -8.82 -9.17
N LEU A 188 7.23 -8.61 -10.38
CA LEU A 188 7.72 -9.24 -11.61
C LEU A 188 8.83 -8.38 -12.25
N GLY A 189 8.78 -7.06 -12.02
CA GLY A 189 9.78 -6.10 -12.49
C GLY A 189 11.00 -6.00 -11.57
N ILE A 190 11.85 -5.01 -11.83
CA ILE A 190 13.14 -4.82 -11.15
C ILE A 190 13.26 -3.50 -10.39
N ALA A 191 12.21 -2.66 -10.35
CA ALA A 191 12.23 -1.41 -9.58
C ALA A 191 12.47 -1.67 -8.08
N ASP A 192 13.43 -0.93 -7.50
CA ASP A 192 13.67 -0.96 -6.06
C ASP A 192 12.48 -0.35 -5.30
N ALA A 193 11.95 0.75 -5.83
CA ALA A 193 10.71 1.37 -5.35
C ALA A 193 10.01 2.17 -6.46
N VAL A 194 8.69 2.11 -6.47
CA VAL A 194 7.80 2.97 -7.25
C VAL A 194 6.75 3.52 -6.30
N THR A 195 6.75 4.84 -6.12
CA THR A 195 5.73 5.53 -5.33
C THR A 195 4.70 6.16 -6.27
N ILE A 196 3.42 5.87 -6.02
CA ILE A 196 2.29 6.41 -6.77
C ILE A 196 1.48 7.35 -5.88
N LEU A 197 1.08 8.49 -6.44
CA LEU A 197 0.05 9.36 -5.87
C LEU A 197 -1.22 9.23 -6.71
N ALA A 198 -2.35 8.90 -6.09
CA ALA A 198 -3.61 8.67 -6.80
C ALA A 198 -4.84 9.24 -6.04
N PRO A 199 -6.01 9.33 -6.69
CA PRO A 199 -7.26 9.76 -6.06
C PRO A 199 -7.75 8.85 -4.93
N THR A 200 -7.31 7.58 -4.88
CA THR A 200 -7.64 6.64 -3.78
C THR A 200 -6.44 5.76 -3.45
N ALA A 201 -6.36 5.29 -2.20
CA ALA A 201 -5.29 4.39 -1.78
C ALA A 201 -5.33 3.04 -2.52
N ALA A 202 -6.51 2.50 -2.78
CA ALA A 202 -6.66 1.26 -3.57
C ALA A 202 -6.11 1.41 -5.00
N MET A 203 -6.39 2.53 -5.67
CA MET A 203 -5.85 2.81 -7.00
C MET A 203 -4.34 3.03 -6.97
N ALA A 204 -3.83 3.72 -5.94
CA ALA A 204 -2.39 3.90 -5.77
C ALA A 204 -1.68 2.54 -5.65
N ASP A 205 -2.20 1.63 -4.82
CA ASP A 205 -1.64 0.29 -4.57
C ASP A 205 -1.59 -0.56 -5.84
N ALA A 206 -2.73 -0.65 -6.54
CA ALA A 206 -2.81 -1.36 -7.83
C ALA A 206 -1.84 -0.77 -8.88
N ALA A 207 -1.84 0.56 -9.04
CA ALA A 207 -0.99 1.22 -10.01
C ALA A 207 0.50 1.12 -9.64
N ALA A 208 0.85 1.10 -8.35
CA ALA A 208 2.24 0.93 -7.91
C ALA A 208 2.75 -0.44 -8.33
N THR A 209 1.94 -1.48 -8.17
CA THR A 209 2.25 -2.83 -8.65
C THR A 209 2.42 -2.86 -10.18
N VAL A 210 1.49 -2.25 -10.93
CA VAL A 210 1.56 -2.19 -12.40
C VAL A 210 2.81 -1.46 -12.89
N VAL A 211 3.10 -0.28 -12.35
CA VAL A 211 4.26 0.52 -12.77
C VAL A 211 5.57 -0.11 -12.32
N ALA A 212 5.63 -0.71 -11.12
CA ALA A 212 6.82 -1.44 -10.66
C ALA A 212 7.14 -2.65 -11.55
N ASN A 213 6.10 -3.36 -12.03
CA ASN A 213 6.27 -4.45 -12.99
C ASN A 213 6.68 -3.96 -14.38
N ALA A 214 6.33 -2.73 -14.76
CA ALA A 214 6.73 -2.13 -16.04
C ALA A 214 8.18 -1.61 -16.04
N VAL A 215 8.77 -1.35 -14.87
CA VAL A 215 10.22 -1.13 -14.75
C VAL A 215 10.90 -2.48 -14.83
N ASP A 216 11.30 -2.87 -16.03
CA ASP A 216 11.84 -4.20 -16.26
C ASP A 216 12.88 -4.25 -17.39
N LEU A 217 13.69 -5.31 -17.33
CA LEU A 217 14.57 -5.77 -18.41
C LEU A 217 14.25 -7.24 -18.66
N PRO A 218 13.29 -7.52 -19.57
CA PRO A 218 12.96 -8.88 -19.96
C PRO A 218 14.21 -9.61 -20.46
N ASP A 219 14.33 -10.89 -20.11
CA ASP A 219 15.43 -11.78 -20.53
C ASP A 219 16.85 -11.36 -20.11
N HIS A 220 17.00 -10.37 -19.22
CA HIS A 220 18.31 -10.01 -18.68
C HIS A 220 18.94 -11.23 -17.96
N PRO A 221 20.08 -11.75 -18.43
CA PRO A 221 20.56 -13.09 -18.07
C PRO A 221 20.98 -13.25 -16.61
N LEU A 222 21.27 -12.12 -15.95
CA LEU A 222 21.69 -12.08 -14.55
C LEU A 222 20.57 -11.66 -13.59
N VAL A 223 19.37 -11.31 -14.08
CA VAL A 223 18.21 -11.08 -13.20
C VAL A 223 17.60 -12.44 -12.89
N LEU A 224 17.63 -12.84 -11.62
CA LEU A 224 17.07 -14.12 -11.19
C LEU A 224 15.59 -13.95 -10.91
N ARG A 225 14.77 -14.76 -11.57
CA ARG A 225 13.33 -14.85 -11.33
C ARG A 225 12.95 -16.30 -11.10
N GLU A 226 12.03 -16.51 -10.17
CA GLU A 226 11.57 -17.84 -9.77
C GLU A 226 10.04 -17.82 -9.60
N PRO A 227 9.32 -18.93 -9.79
CA PRO A 227 7.86 -18.94 -9.65
C PRO A 227 7.42 -18.49 -8.25
N ALA A 228 6.40 -17.63 -8.17
CA ALA A 228 5.93 -17.11 -6.89
C ALA A 228 5.48 -18.22 -5.92
N CYS A 229 4.86 -19.28 -6.45
CA CYS A 229 4.38 -20.41 -5.66
C CYS A 229 5.48 -21.27 -5.01
N GLU A 230 6.74 -21.18 -5.46
CA GLU A 230 7.88 -21.84 -4.79
C GLU A 230 8.19 -21.19 -3.43
N PHE A 231 7.79 -19.93 -3.23
CA PHE A 231 8.01 -19.19 -1.99
C PHE A 231 6.74 -19.03 -1.16
N GLN A 232 5.60 -18.85 -1.82
CA GLN A 232 4.31 -18.75 -1.17
C GLN A 232 3.30 -19.59 -1.96
N PRO A 233 3.06 -20.86 -1.56
CA PRO A 233 2.21 -21.79 -2.30
C PRO A 233 0.82 -21.23 -2.65
N ASP A 234 0.24 -20.43 -1.75
CA ASP A 234 -1.10 -19.87 -1.89
C ASP A 234 -1.14 -18.47 -2.54
N THR A 235 -0.06 -18.02 -3.18
CA THR A 235 -0.01 -16.72 -3.87
C THR A 235 -0.97 -16.66 -5.05
N ASP A 236 -1.57 -15.49 -5.27
CA ASP A 236 -2.43 -15.20 -6.43
C ASP A 236 -1.64 -15.15 -7.75
N LEU A 237 -0.31 -15.01 -7.69
CA LEU A 237 0.55 -14.96 -8.88
C LEU A 237 0.79 -16.36 -9.49
N GLY A 238 0.67 -17.43 -8.71
CA GLY A 238 0.92 -18.82 -9.14
C GLY A 238 2.33 -19.03 -9.69
N MET A 239 2.43 -19.60 -10.90
CA MET A 239 3.71 -19.90 -11.57
C MET A 239 4.45 -18.67 -12.12
N ARG A 240 3.91 -17.46 -11.97
CA ARG A 240 4.54 -16.25 -12.51
C ARG A 240 5.89 -16.02 -11.85
N ALA A 241 6.89 -15.73 -12.68
CA ALA A 241 8.25 -15.53 -12.24
C ALA A 241 8.39 -14.17 -11.54
N VAL A 242 8.76 -14.19 -10.26
CA VAL A 242 8.95 -13.00 -9.43
C VAL A 242 10.44 -12.74 -9.24
N THR A 243 10.82 -11.47 -9.22
CA THR A 243 12.22 -11.06 -9.11
C THR A 243 12.79 -11.41 -7.74
N ARG A 244 13.89 -12.16 -7.74
CA ARG A 244 14.62 -12.60 -6.53
C ARG A 244 15.97 -11.93 -6.38
N HIS A 245 16.58 -11.57 -7.51
CA HIS A 245 17.85 -10.88 -7.53
C HIS A 245 17.96 -9.99 -8.75
N VAL A 246 18.37 -8.75 -8.52
CA VAL A 246 18.76 -7.80 -9.56
C VAL A 246 20.25 -7.52 -9.39
N PRO A 247 21.10 -7.81 -10.40
CA PRO A 247 22.54 -7.55 -10.35
C PRO A 247 22.80 -6.04 -10.48
N PRO A 248 24.01 -5.54 -10.19
CA PRO A 248 24.39 -4.18 -10.58
C PRO A 248 24.15 -3.95 -12.08
N LEU A 249 23.37 -2.94 -12.43
CA LEU A 249 23.01 -2.61 -13.80
C LEU A 249 23.88 -1.48 -14.34
N SER A 250 24.17 -1.51 -15.64
CA SER A 250 24.79 -0.38 -16.34
C SER A 250 23.86 0.83 -16.37
N ALA A 251 24.43 2.02 -16.64
CA ALA A 251 23.64 3.24 -16.80
C ALA A 251 22.58 3.12 -17.91
N ALA A 252 22.92 2.46 -19.03
CA ALA A 252 22.00 2.26 -20.15
C ALA A 252 20.83 1.33 -19.78
N GLU A 253 21.11 0.24 -19.06
CA GLU A 253 20.09 -0.71 -18.58
C GLU A 253 19.13 -0.05 -17.58
N LYS A 254 19.67 0.74 -16.64
CA LYS A 254 18.85 1.52 -15.68
C LYS A 254 17.94 2.49 -16.41
N GLN A 255 18.50 3.26 -17.35
CA GLN A 255 17.73 4.22 -18.14
C GLN A 255 16.63 3.52 -18.94
N GLN A 256 16.94 2.41 -19.62
CA GLN A 256 15.95 1.64 -20.39
C GLN A 256 14.78 1.15 -19.51
N ALA A 257 15.08 0.55 -18.36
CA ALA A 257 14.05 0.05 -17.45
C ALA A 257 13.19 1.18 -16.88
N LEU A 258 13.82 2.29 -16.48
CA LEU A 258 13.12 3.47 -15.96
C LEU A 258 12.25 4.14 -17.03
N GLU A 259 12.71 4.20 -18.29
CA GLU A 259 11.92 4.72 -19.41
C GLU A 259 10.66 3.89 -19.67
N ALA A 260 10.76 2.57 -19.61
CA ALA A 260 9.61 1.67 -19.74
C ALA A 260 8.57 1.90 -18.64
N GLY A 261 9.00 1.94 -17.38
CA GLY A 261 8.11 2.25 -16.26
C GLY A 261 7.52 3.66 -16.33
N LEU A 262 8.31 4.65 -16.77
CA LEU A 262 7.85 6.03 -16.91
C LEU A 262 6.84 6.18 -18.04
N ALA A 263 6.99 5.44 -19.15
CA ALA A 263 6.00 5.38 -20.22
C ALA A 263 4.67 4.84 -19.71
N CYS A 264 4.71 3.74 -18.93
CA CYS A 264 3.52 3.20 -18.26
C CYS A 264 2.89 4.24 -17.33
N ALA A 265 3.66 4.86 -16.43
CA ALA A 265 3.15 5.85 -15.49
C ALA A 265 2.51 7.06 -16.19
N ARG A 266 3.11 7.54 -17.30
CA ARG A 266 2.55 8.63 -18.12
C ARG A 266 1.23 8.24 -18.78
N ASP A 267 1.06 6.99 -19.23
CA ASP A 267 -0.24 6.49 -19.72
C ASP A 267 -1.30 6.53 -18.61
N LEU A 268 -0.96 6.09 -17.40
CA LEU A 268 -1.89 6.09 -16.27
C LEU A 268 -2.28 7.51 -15.85
N VAL A 269 -1.35 8.47 -15.88
CA VAL A 269 -1.64 9.90 -15.67
C VAL A 269 -2.59 10.42 -16.75
N ARG A 270 -2.32 10.14 -18.03
CA ARG A 270 -3.17 10.56 -19.15
C ARG A 270 -4.58 9.98 -19.06
N ARG A 271 -4.73 8.76 -18.53
CA ARG A 271 -6.03 8.11 -18.29
C ARG A 271 -6.72 8.60 -17.02
N GLY A 272 -6.09 9.48 -16.23
CA GLY A 272 -6.64 10.00 -14.98
C GLY A 272 -6.69 8.98 -13.84
N LEU A 273 -5.95 7.88 -13.96
CA LEU A 273 -5.92 6.83 -12.93
C LEU A 273 -5.00 7.20 -11.76
N ILE A 274 -3.90 7.89 -12.05
CA ILE A 274 -2.95 8.39 -11.06
C ILE A 274 -2.66 9.87 -11.29
N CYS A 275 -2.21 10.57 -10.25
CA CYS A 275 -1.82 11.97 -10.32
C CYS A 275 -0.33 12.10 -10.66
N ALA A 276 0.53 11.26 -10.07
CA ALA A 276 1.96 11.27 -10.30
C ALA A 276 2.63 9.95 -9.89
N ALA A 277 3.84 9.72 -10.40
CA ALA A 277 4.70 8.61 -10.01
C ALA A 277 6.16 9.05 -9.84
N ALA A 278 6.85 8.42 -8.90
CA ALA A 278 8.30 8.46 -8.74
C ALA A 278 8.84 7.03 -8.74
N LEU A 279 9.84 6.75 -9.57
CA LEU A 279 10.41 5.42 -9.83
C LEU A 279 11.89 5.45 -9.45
N HIS A 280 12.36 4.43 -8.75
CA HIS A 280 13.74 4.30 -8.29
C HIS A 280 14.34 2.95 -8.67
N LEU A 281 15.57 2.98 -9.21
CA LEU A 281 16.33 1.80 -9.59
C LEU A 281 17.83 2.06 -9.42
N GLN A 282 18.44 1.39 -8.44
CA GLN A 282 19.88 1.40 -8.15
C GLN A 282 20.52 2.80 -8.14
N GLY A 283 19.91 3.72 -7.39
CA GLY A 283 20.40 5.09 -7.23
C GLY A 283 19.88 6.08 -8.28
N GLU A 284 19.26 5.62 -9.35
CA GLU A 284 18.64 6.48 -10.37
C GLU A 284 17.15 6.67 -10.11
N THR A 285 16.66 7.89 -10.35
CA THR A 285 15.27 8.27 -10.10
C THR A 285 14.65 8.92 -11.34
N ALA A 286 13.45 8.47 -11.68
CA ALA A 286 12.62 9.07 -12.73
C ALA A 286 11.24 9.45 -12.16
N SER A 287 10.56 10.44 -12.73
CA SER A 287 9.21 10.83 -12.28
C SER A 287 8.37 11.42 -13.41
N THR A 288 7.03 11.39 -13.24
CA THR A 288 6.08 11.92 -14.23
C THR A 288 5.91 13.45 -14.20
N GLY A 289 6.74 14.19 -13.45
CA GLY A 289 6.76 15.66 -13.49
C GLY A 289 6.23 16.38 -12.25
N LEU A 290 6.23 15.74 -11.07
CA LEU A 290 6.31 16.54 -9.85
C LEU A 290 7.71 17.16 -9.83
N SER A 291 7.79 18.48 -9.86
CA SER A 291 9.03 19.18 -9.51
C SER A 291 9.26 18.92 -8.03
N LEU A 292 9.91 17.80 -7.71
CA LEU A 292 10.35 17.48 -6.37
C LEU A 292 11.42 18.52 -6.02
N PRO A 293 11.18 19.41 -5.03
CA PRO A 293 12.30 20.17 -4.51
C PRO A 293 13.33 19.15 -4.03
N ALA A 294 14.59 19.34 -4.45
CA ALA A 294 15.71 18.63 -3.83
C ALA A 294 15.56 18.77 -2.30
N PRO A 295 15.86 17.72 -1.51
CA PRO A 295 15.75 17.81 -0.08
C PRO A 295 16.50 19.06 0.37
N ALA A 296 15.78 19.99 0.99
CA ALA A 296 16.43 21.15 1.57
C ALA A 296 17.49 20.59 2.51
N THR A 297 18.73 21.05 2.40
CA THR A 297 19.74 20.91 3.45
C THR A 297 19.31 21.75 4.65
N ALA A 298 18.14 21.46 5.21
CA ALA A 298 17.72 21.91 6.51
C ALA A 298 18.49 21.02 7.48
N GLY A 299 19.46 21.63 8.17
CA GLY A 299 20.33 20.94 9.11
C GLY A 299 19.55 19.92 9.92
N ALA A 300 19.98 18.67 9.83
CA ALA A 300 19.42 17.57 10.60
C ALA A 300 19.36 18.01 12.06
N ARG A 301 18.15 18.36 12.53
CA ARG A 301 17.85 18.19 13.94
C ARG A 301 17.70 16.69 14.12
N PRO A 302 18.62 16.03 14.85
CA PRO A 302 18.52 14.61 15.08
C PRO A 302 17.15 14.33 15.68
N PHE A 303 16.51 13.25 15.22
CA PHE A 303 15.50 12.59 16.04
C PHE A 303 16.09 12.42 17.44
N PRO A 304 15.40 12.83 18.53
CA PRO A 304 15.88 12.55 19.86
C PRO A 304 16.02 11.03 19.99
N ALA A 305 17.25 10.58 20.24
CA ALA A 305 17.53 9.18 20.47
C ALA A 305 16.65 8.66 21.61
N PRO A 306 16.15 7.41 21.53
CA PRO A 306 15.50 6.81 22.69
C PRO A 306 16.52 6.80 23.83
N HIS A 307 16.13 7.38 24.96
CA HIS A 307 16.89 7.30 26.20
C HIS A 307 17.20 5.83 26.48
N ARG A 308 18.49 5.47 26.46
CA ARG A 308 18.98 4.23 27.05
C ARG A 308 18.69 4.31 28.54
N GLN A 309 17.63 3.66 28.98
CA GLN A 309 17.57 3.19 30.36
C GLN A 309 18.13 1.77 30.35
N GLU A 310 19.30 1.63 30.96
CA GLU A 310 19.92 0.34 31.25
C GLU A 310 18.95 -0.51 32.08
N GLY A 311 18.69 -1.73 31.64
CA GLY A 311 17.74 -2.63 32.30
C GLY A 311 17.69 -4.00 31.64
N ARG A 312 18.72 -4.81 31.93
CA ARG A 312 18.85 -6.25 31.67
C ARG A 312 17.53 -7.05 31.80
N LEU A 313 17.25 -7.96 30.86
CA LEU A 313 17.41 -9.44 30.97
C LEU A 313 16.41 -10.23 30.10
N HIS A 314 16.99 -11.14 29.31
CA HIS A 314 16.51 -12.35 28.62
C HIS A 314 15.05 -12.83 28.80
N ALA A 315 14.34 -13.01 27.67
CA ALA A 315 14.14 -14.30 26.98
C ALA A 315 13.61 -14.04 25.56
#